data_AF-W2TAM8-F1
#
_entry.id   AF-W2TAM8-F1
#
_cell.length_a   1.000
_cell.length_b   1.000
_cell.length_c   1.000
_cell.angle_alpha   90.00
_cell.angle_beta   90.00
_cell.angle_gamma   90.00
#
_symmetry.space_group_name_H-M   'P 1'
#
loop_
_entity.id
_entity.type
_entity.pdbx_description
1 polymer ?
#
loop_
_entity_poly.entity_id
_entity_poly.type
_entity_poly.pdbx_seq_one_letter_code
_entity_poly.pdbx_strand_id
1 'polypeptide(L)' 'MVHANTTTVGCAFKRCNGNVLVTCLYDKCGTKEKLMWEMGQPCQRNGDCTTFDDSKCNEGLCELEEDPYSD' A
#
# COMPACT_ATOMS: atom_id res chain seq x y z
N MET A 1 -0.31 -3.55 6.56
CA MET A 1 -1.20 -4.33 5.67
C MET A 1 -2.35 -3.49 5.16
N VAL A 2 -3.18 -2.90 6.02
CA VAL A 2 -4.42 -2.19 5.62
C VAL A 2 -4.34 -0.67 5.76
N HIS A 3 -3.14 -0.11 5.83
CA HIS A 3 -2.98 1.33 5.98
C HIS A 3 -3.13 1.99 4.60
N ALA A 4 -4.15 2.83 4.41
CA ALA A 4 -4.58 3.30 3.10
C ALA A 4 -3.56 4.19 2.37
N ASN A 5 -2.60 4.78 3.11
CA ASN A 5 -1.51 5.58 2.54
C ASN A 5 -0.22 4.78 2.28
N THR A 6 -0.22 3.46 2.48
CA THR A 6 0.88 2.57 2.09
C THR A 6 0.78 2.28 0.60
N THR A 7 1.84 2.58 -0.15
CA THR A 7 1.83 2.45 -1.61
C THR A 7 2.73 1.32 -2.11
N THR A 8 3.72 0.89 -1.31
CA THR A 8 4.59 -0.22 -1.69
C THR A 8 4.74 -1.24 -0.57
N VAL A 9 4.89 -2.51 -0.96
CA VAL A 9 5.11 -3.63 -0.07
C VAL A 9 6.19 -4.54 -0.62
N GLY A 10 7.18 -4.86 0.21
CA GLY A 10 8.22 -5.82 -0.10
C GLY A 10 8.12 -7.01 0.84
N CYS A 11 8.00 -8.22 0.31
CA CYS A 11 7.94 -9.45 1.10
C CYS A 11 9.14 -10.36 0.82
N ALA A 12 9.61 -11.05 1.86
CA ALA A 12 10.67 -12.05 1.77
C ALA A 12 10.31 -13.27 2.61
N PHE A 13 10.86 -14.43 2.24
CA PHE A 13 10.66 -15.66 3.00
C PHE A 13 11.97 -16.41 3.23
N LYS A 14 12.00 -17.19 4.31
CA LYS A 14 13.10 -18.10 4.65
C LYS A 14 12.54 -19.41 5.18
N ARG A 15 13.04 -20.53 4.64
CA ARG A 15 12.79 -21.87 5.20
C ARG A 15 13.77 -22.15 6.34
N CYS A 16 13.27 -22.60 7.48
CA CYS A 16 14.03 -22.92 8.68
C CYS A 16 13.53 -24.26 9.24
N ASN A 17 14.26 -25.36 9.02
CA ASN A 17 14.01 -26.70 9.59
C ASN A 17 12.52 -27.08 9.72
N GLY A 18 11.83 -27.24 8.59
CA GLY A 18 10.41 -27.60 8.52
C GLY A 18 9.42 -26.43 8.64
N ASN A 19 9.88 -25.26 9.09
CA ASN A 19 9.08 -24.03 9.16
C ASN A 19 9.42 -23.07 8.02
N VAL A 20 8.49 -22.14 7.74
CA VAL A 20 8.71 -21.02 6.82
C VAL A 20 8.43 -19.72 7.56
N LEU A 21 9.41 -18.84 7.62
CA LEU A 21 9.25 -17.46 8.04
C LEU A 21 8.94 -16.62 6.81
N VAL A 22 7.83 -15.87 6.84
CA VAL A 22 7.48 -14.86 5.83
C VAL A 22 7.43 -13.52 6.54
N THR A 23 8.09 -12.51 5.96
CA THR A 23 8.06 -11.14 6.47
C THR A 23 7.72 -10.19 5.34
N CYS A 24 6.96 -9.15 5.64
CA CYS A 24 6.66 -8.07 4.71
C CYS A 24 6.96 -6.73 5.38
N LEU A 25 7.58 -5.84 4.63
CA LEU A 25 7.84 -4.46 5.00
C LEU A 25 6.98 -3.55 4.12
N TYR A 26 6.54 -2.45 4.71
CA TYR A 26 5.67 -1.44 4.11
C TYR A 26 6.41 -0.10 4.17
N ASP A 27 6.24 0.75 3.16
CA ASP A 27 6.93 2.04 3.05
C ASP A 27 6.52 3.07 4.11
N LYS A 28 5.34 2.88 4.72
CA LYS A 28 4.86 3.67 5.86
C LYS A 28 4.94 2.90 7.18
N CYS A 29 5.39 3.60 8.22
CA CYS A 29 5.41 3.06 9.59
C CYS A 29 4.00 3.07 10.21
N GLY A 30 3.29 1.94 10.11
CA GLY A 30 1.90 1.80 10.60
C GLY A 30 1.69 1.90 12.12
N THR A 31 2.73 2.10 12.94
CA THR A 31 2.63 2.12 14.42
C THR A 31 2.39 3.50 15.04
N LYS A 32 2.43 4.60 14.25
CA LYS A 32 2.23 5.96 14.77
C LYS A 32 1.01 6.69 14.20
N GLU A 33 0.39 6.18 13.15
CA GLU A 33 -0.76 6.83 12.54
C GLU A 33 -2.06 6.42 13.25
N LYS A 34 -2.88 7.42 13.58
CA LYS A 34 -4.13 7.22 14.34
C LYS A 34 -5.26 6.60 13.51
N LEU A 35 -5.19 6.69 12.19
CA LEU A 35 -6.28 6.27 11.29
C LEU A 35 -5.72 5.36 10.20
N MET A 36 -6.18 4.12 10.13
CA MET A 36 -5.74 3.17 9.11
C MET A 36 -6.33 3.49 7.73
N TRP A 37 -7.57 3.98 7.68
CA TRP A 37 -8.26 4.43 6.47
C TRP A 37 -9.40 5.39 6.84
N GLU A 38 -9.87 6.16 5.87
CA GLU A 38 -11.07 6.99 6.00
C GLU A 38 -12.30 6.23 5.48
N MET A 39 -13.44 6.36 6.15
CA MET A 39 -14.69 5.78 5.65
C MET A 39 -15.19 6.57 4.43
N GLY A 40 -15.46 5.87 3.33
CA GLY A 40 -15.92 6.50 2.09
C GLY A 40 -16.22 5.47 1.01
N GLN A 41 -16.65 5.95 -0.16
CA GLN A 41 -16.72 5.09 -1.35
C GLN A 41 -15.29 4.87 -1.89
N PRO A 42 -14.98 3.67 -2.43
CA PRO A 42 -13.77 3.46 -3.21
C PRO A 42 -13.69 4.45 -4.38
N CYS A 43 -12.49 4.72 -4.88
CA CYS A 43 -12.34 5.59 -6.05
C CYS A 43 -13.14 5.04 -7.25
N GLN A 44 -13.74 5.92 -8.04
CA GLN A 44 -14.44 5.56 -9.28
C GLN A 44 -13.76 6.15 -10.52
N ARG A 45 -12.95 7.20 -10.32
CA ARG A 45 -12.16 7.88 -11.35
C ARG A 45 -10.87 8.44 -10.71
N ASN A 46 -9.87 8.75 -11.53
CA ASN A 46 -8.57 9.24 -11.06
C ASN A 46 -8.67 10.42 -10.07
N GLY A 47 -9.57 11.38 -10.34
CA GLY A 47 -9.78 12.55 -9.49
C GLY A 47 -10.38 12.28 -8.10
N ASP A 48 -10.74 11.03 -7.78
CA ASP A 48 -11.16 10.65 -6.42
C ASP A 48 -9.95 10.28 -5.53
N CYS A 49 -8.78 10.04 -6.12
CA CYS A 49 -7.53 9.74 -5.42
C CYS A 49 -6.83 11.04 -5.02
N THR A 50 -6.91 11.40 -3.74
CA THR A 50 -6.47 12.71 -3.22
C THR A 50 -5.30 12.65 -2.24
N THR A 51 -4.90 11.45 -1.81
CA THR A 51 -3.79 11.26 -0.86
C THR A 51 -2.43 11.62 -1.46
N PHE A 52 -2.23 11.31 -2.74
CA PHE A 52 -1.00 11.57 -3.48
C PHE A 52 -1.36 12.16 -4.85
N ASP A 53 -0.62 13.17 -5.27
CA ASP A 53 -0.82 13.81 -6.59
C ASP A 53 -0.61 12.82 -7.73
N ASP A 54 -1.28 13.06 -8.86
CA ASP A 54 -1.21 12.25 -10.08
C ASP A 54 -1.50 10.75 -9.92
N SER A 55 -2.25 10.38 -8.86
CA SER A 55 -2.72 9.01 -8.67
C SER A 55 -3.84 8.63 -9.64
N LYS A 56 -3.84 7.38 -10.08
CA LYS A 56 -4.91 6.79 -10.90
C LYS A 56 -5.83 5.92 -10.06
N CYS A 57 -7.09 5.83 -10.49
CA CYS A 57 -8.02 4.88 -9.91
C CYS A 57 -8.04 3.61 -10.75
N ASN A 58 -7.76 2.47 -10.13
CA ASN A 58 -7.82 1.15 -10.74
C ASN A 58 -8.63 0.20 -9.84
N GLU A 59 -9.78 -0.28 -10.33
CA GLU A 59 -10.65 -1.22 -9.61
C GLU A 59 -10.99 -0.83 -8.15
N GLY A 60 -11.09 0.46 -7.85
CA GLY A 60 -11.38 0.98 -6.50
C GLY A 60 -10.16 1.24 -5.62
N LEU A 61 -8.95 1.02 -6.14
CA LEU A 61 -7.67 1.33 -5.51
C LEU A 61 -6.98 2.52 -6.17
N CYS A 62 -6.29 3.33 -5.38
CA CYS A 62 -5.47 4.43 -5.88
C CYS A 62 -4.03 3.96 -6.08
N GLU A 63 -3.54 4.09 -7.31
CA GLU A 63 -2.21 3.68 -7.73
C GLU A 63 -1.37 4.91 -8.10
N LEU A 64 -0.10 4.93 -7.70
CA LEU A 64 0.85 5.98 -8.12
C LEU A 64 1.21 5.79 -9.60
N GLU A 65 1.32 6.87 -10.37
CA GLU A 65 1.76 6.80 -11.78
C GLU A 65 3.24 6.41 -11.93
N GLU A 66 4.11 6.87 -11.02
CA GLU A 66 5.52 6.51 -10.97
C GLU A 66 5.82 5.72 -9.68
N ASP A 67 6.24 4.47 -9.81
CA ASP A 67 6.83 3.73 -8.69
C ASP A 67 8.32 4.12 -8.59
N PRO A 68 8.76 4.79 -7.51
CA PRO A 68 10.16 5.17 -7.35
C PRO A 68 11.13 3.97 -7.21
N TYR A 69 10.62 2.73 -7.20
CA TYR A 69 11.40 1.50 -7.07
C TYR A 69 11.29 0.55 -8.28
N SER A 70 10.61 0.94 -9.36
CA SER A 70 10.58 0.16 -10.61
C SER A 70 11.79 0.46 -11.49
N ASP A 71 12.94 -0.14 -11.18
CA ASP A 71 14.09 -0.28 -12.10
C ASP A 71 13.86 -1.41 -13.12
#